data_AF-A0A350ALR9-F1
#
_entry.id   AF-A0A350ALR9-F1
#
_cell.length_a   1.000
_cell.length_b   1.000
_cell.length_c   1.000
_cell.angle_alpha   90.00
_cell.angle_beta   90.00
_cell.angle_gamma   90.00
#
_symmetry.space_group_name_H-M   'P 1'
#
loop_
_entity.id
_entity.type
_entity.pdbx_description
1 polymer ?
#
loop_
_entity_poly.entity_id
_entity_poly.type
_entity_poly.pdbx_seq_one_letter_code
_entity_poly.pdbx_strand_id
1 'polypeptide(L)'
;MKCPFCNREYLTQEEVMNCVAKHMRDSQEEQVRQVEKQNIMVMASQLTMASLASHTSARDVVQRFGEIYELLQSVAQKSDVASEIERWLIDKDKGNQ
;
A
#
# COMPACT_ATOMS: atom_id res chain seq x y z
N MET A 1 31.45 26.37 -2.75
CA MET A 1 30.26 26.23 -1.87
C MET A 1 30.02 24.74 -1.61
N LYS A 2 29.31 24.35 -0.55
CA LYS A 2 29.23 22.94 -0.12
C LYS A 2 27.78 22.48 0.09
N CYS A 3 27.45 21.27 -0.35
CA CYS A 3 26.17 20.66 -0.05
C CYS A 3 26.15 20.17 1.43
N PRO A 4 25.11 20.51 2.22
CA PRO A 4 25.02 20.11 3.63
C PRO A 4 24.73 18.63 3.85
N PHE A 5 24.22 17.90 2.84
CA PHE A 5 23.82 16.49 2.97
C PHE A 5 24.95 15.52 2.63
N CYS A 6 25.69 15.77 1.55
CA CYS A 6 26.77 14.89 1.09
C CYS A 6 28.16 15.48 1.25
N ASN A 7 28.27 16.70 1.77
CA ASN A 7 29.54 17.38 2.01
C ASN A 7 30.38 17.60 0.72
N ARG A 8 29.76 17.50 -0.46
CA ARG A 8 30.43 17.71 -1.75
C ARG A 8 30.57 19.19 -2.05
N GLU A 9 31.72 19.57 -2.60
CA GLU A 9 32.00 20.95 -3.02
C GLU A 9 31.57 21.19 -4.46
N TYR A 10 31.09 22.41 -4.70
CA TYR A 10 30.55 22.89 -5.96
C TYR A 10 31.03 24.30 -6.26
N LEU A 11 31.09 24.65 -7.54
CA LEU A 11 31.60 25.91 -8.04
C LEU A 11 30.53 26.99 -8.01
N THR A 12 29.26 26.63 -8.23
CA THR A 12 28.14 27.58 -8.29
C THR A 12 27.07 27.31 -7.22
N GLN A 13 26.30 28.33 -6.89
CA GLN A 13 25.18 28.20 -5.96
C GLN A 13 24.07 27.31 -6.55
N GLU A 14 23.84 27.42 -7.86
CA GLU A 14 22.87 26.60 -8.59
C GLU A 14 23.19 25.11 -8.49
N GLU A 15 24.46 24.71 -8.65
CA GLU A 15 24.90 23.33 -8.50
C GLU A 15 24.64 22.77 -7.08
N VAL A 16 24.88 23.59 -6.05
CA VAL A 16 24.57 23.22 -4.65
C VAL A 16 23.07 23.04 -4.46
N MET A 17 22.26 23.98 -4.97
CA MET A 17 20.79 23.90 -4.85
C MET A 17 20.22 22.69 -5.59
N ASN A 18 20.76 22.35 -6.75
CA ASN A 18 20.37 21.14 -7.49
C ASN A 18 20.73 19.87 -6.72
N CYS A 19 21.90 19.83 -6.09
CA CYS A 19 22.30 18.70 -5.25
C CYS A 19 21.41 18.56 -4.00
N VAL A 20 21.11 19.67 -3.32
CA VAL A 20 20.20 19.71 -2.17
C VAL A 20 18.80 19.22 -2.57
N ALA A 21 18.26 19.74 -3.67
CA ALA A 21 16.94 19.34 -4.17
C ALA A 21 16.88 17.84 -4.51
N LYS A 22 17.99 17.28 -5.03
CA LYS A 22 18.10 15.84 -5.26
C LYS A 22 18.02 15.07 -3.93
N HIS A 23 18.83 15.42 -2.93
CA HIS A 23 18.79 14.75 -1.62
C HIS A 23 17.41 14.80 -0.96
N MET A 24 16.71 15.93 -1.07
CA MET A 24 15.35 16.05 -0.55
C MET A 24 14.38 15.09 -1.26
N ARG A 25 14.47 14.97 -2.59
CA ARG A 25 13.66 13.99 -3.35
C ARG A 25 14.02 12.56 -2.98
N ASP A 26 15.30 12.20 -2.97
CA ASP A 26 15.78 10.87 -2.62
C ASP A 26 15.31 10.47 -1.19
N SER A 27 15.38 11.40 -0.24
CA SER A 27 14.89 11.20 1.13
C SER A 27 13.37 11.06 1.20
N GLN A 28 12.62 11.80 0.39
CA GLN A 28 11.16 11.70 0.34
C GLN A 28 10.73 10.35 -0.25
N GLU A 29 11.36 9.93 -1.36
CA GLU A 29 11.11 8.63 -1.96
C GLU A 29 11.39 7.48 -0.99
N GLU A 30 12.49 7.57 -0.24
CA GLU A 30 12.80 6.57 0.78
C GLU A 30 11.77 6.55 1.91
N GLN A 31 11.27 7.72 2.36
CA GLN A 31 10.18 7.77 3.33
C GLN A 31 8.91 7.10 2.82
N VAL A 32 8.53 7.33 1.56
CA VAL A 32 7.36 6.66 0.95
C VAL A 32 7.54 5.14 0.98
N ARG A 33 8.71 4.62 0.58
CA ARG A 33 9.00 3.17 0.62
C ARG A 33 8.93 2.60 2.03
N GLN A 34 9.43 3.32 3.04
CA GLN A 34 9.36 2.87 4.43
C GLN A 34 7.91 2.80 4.93
N VAL A 35 7.08 3.78 4.57
CA VAL A 35 5.64 3.79 4.89
C VAL A 35 4.92 2.63 4.19
N GLU A 36 5.20 2.38 2.91
CA GLU A 36 4.65 1.23 2.17
C GLU A 36 5.00 -0.10 2.85
N LYS A 37 6.27 -0.28 3.22
CA LYS A 37 6.74 -1.46 3.94
C LYS A 37 6.02 -1.63 5.28
N GLN A 38 5.82 -0.54 6.02
CA GLN A 38 5.10 -0.57 7.29
C GLN A 38 3.63 -0.97 7.11
N ASN A 39 2.96 -0.43 6.09
CA ASN A 39 1.58 -0.80 5.77
C ASN A 39 1.46 -2.29 5.41
N ILE A 40 2.40 -2.84 4.65
CA ILE A 40 2.43 -4.28 4.33
C ILE A 40 2.60 -5.12 5.60
N MET A 41 3.49 -4.73 6.52
CA MET A 41 3.68 -5.45 7.78
C MET A 41 2.41 -5.43 8.66
N VAL A 42 1.71 -4.29 8.70
CA VAL A 42 0.42 -4.17 9.41
C VAL A 42 -0.63 -5.09 8.79
N MET A 43 -0.77 -5.09 7.46
CA MET A 43 -1.70 -5.98 6.76
C MET A 43 -1.37 -7.45 7.03
N ALA A 44 -0.09 -7.85 6.95
CA ALA A 44 0.33 -9.21 7.25
C ALA A 44 0.00 -9.63 8.69
N SER A 45 0.18 -8.72 9.66
CA SER A 45 -0.21 -8.95 11.05
C SER A 45 -1.73 -9.13 11.20
N GLN A 46 -2.53 -8.29 10.57
CA GLN A 46 -3.99 -8.38 10.58
C GLN A 46 -4.50 -9.68 9.95
N LEU A 47 -3.92 -10.10 8.81
CA LEU A 47 -4.25 -11.37 8.15
C LEU A 47 -3.87 -12.57 9.04
N THR A 48 -2.71 -12.51 9.70
CA THR A 48 -2.29 -13.55 10.65
C THR A 48 -3.26 -13.67 11.83
N MET A 49 -3.68 -12.54 12.40
CA MET A 49 -4.68 -12.54 13.48
C MET A 49 -6.04 -13.06 13.01
N ALA A 50 -6.49 -12.67 11.81
CA ALA A 50 -7.73 -13.18 11.24
C ALA A 50 -7.68 -14.70 11.03
N SER A 51 -6.55 -15.23 10.54
CA SER A 51 -6.32 -16.67 10.37
C SER A 51 -6.37 -17.42 11.71
N LEU A 52 -5.68 -16.90 12.74
CA LEU A 52 -5.71 -17.50 14.08
C LEU A 52 -7.11 -17.46 14.71
N ALA A 53 -7.83 -16.34 14.60
CA ALA A 53 -9.15 -16.15 15.20
C ALA A 53 -10.25 -17.00 14.53
N SER A 54 -10.11 -17.28 13.24
CA SER A 54 -11.10 -18.04 12.46
C SER A 54 -10.73 -19.50 12.23
N HIS A 55 -9.63 -19.99 12.82
CA HIS A 55 -9.03 -21.31 12.55
C HIS A 55 -8.88 -21.63 11.05
N THR A 56 -8.78 -20.59 10.22
CA THR A 56 -8.73 -20.67 8.77
C THR A 56 -7.28 -20.58 8.33
N SER A 57 -6.88 -21.31 7.28
CA SER A 57 -5.49 -21.27 6.84
C SER A 57 -5.08 -19.86 6.37
N ALA A 58 -3.81 -19.49 6.56
CA ALA A 58 -3.30 -18.21 6.09
C ALA A 58 -3.50 -18.02 4.58
N ARG A 59 -3.47 -19.11 3.81
CA ARG A 59 -3.74 -19.12 2.36
C ARG A 59 -5.17 -18.66 2.06
N ASP A 60 -6.16 -19.24 2.74
CA ASP A 60 -7.56 -18.93 2.48
C ASP A 60 -7.89 -17.49 2.93
N VAL A 61 -7.25 -17.01 3.99
CA VAL A 61 -7.37 -15.62 4.44
C VAL A 61 -6.78 -14.64 3.42
N VAL A 62 -5.59 -14.92 2.88
CA VAL A 62 -4.98 -14.11 1.82
C VAL A 62 -5.84 -14.13 0.54
N GLN A 63 -6.37 -15.29 0.15
CA GLN A 63 -7.26 -15.41 -1.00
C GLN A 63 -8.51 -14.56 -0.83
N ARG A 64 -9.22 -14.69 0.32
CA ARG A 64 -10.40 -13.87 0.62
C ARG A 64 -10.08 -12.38 0.65
N PHE A 65 -8.91 -12.01 1.17
CA PHE A 65 -8.46 -10.62 1.14
C PHE A 65 -8.29 -10.11 -0.29
N GLY A 66 -7.66 -10.88 -1.17
CA GLY A 66 -7.53 -10.53 -2.60
C GLY A 66 -8.89 -10.33 -3.26
N GLU A 67 -9.84 -11.23 -3.03
CA GLU A 67 -11.20 -11.13 -3.57
C GLU A 67 -11.95 -9.88 -3.07
N ILE A 68 -11.79 -9.53 -1.78
CA ILE A 68 -12.37 -8.31 -1.19
C ILE A 68 -11.68 -7.06 -1.75
N TYR A 69 -10.36 -7.09 -1.94
CA TYR A 69 -9.61 -5.96 -2.49
C TYR A 69 -10.03 -5.66 -3.93
N GLU A 70 -10.19 -6.68 -4.77
CA GLU A 70 -10.73 -6.55 -6.13
C GLU A 70 -12.15 -5.98 -6.14
N LEU A 71 -13.02 -6.44 -5.23
CA LEU A 71 -14.36 -5.86 -5.06
C LEU A 71 -14.26 -4.38 -4.73
N LEU A 72 -13.48 -4.00 -3.71
CA LEU A 72 -13.32 -2.61 -3.29
C LEU A 72 -12.79 -1.71 -4.41
N GLN A 73 -11.84 -2.19 -5.21
CA GLN A 73 -11.39 -1.47 -6.41
C GLN A 73 -12.50 -1.29 -7.43
N SER A 74 -13.32 -2.32 -7.66
CA SER A 74 -14.41 -2.28 -8.62
C SER A 74 -15.56 -1.35 -8.21
N VAL A 75 -15.86 -1.25 -6.91
CA VAL A 75 -16.97 -0.41 -6.40
C VAL A 75 -16.56 1.04 -6.15
N ALA A 76 -15.25 1.32 -5.97
CA ALA A 76 -14.74 2.68 -5.79
C ALA A 76 -15.09 3.65 -6.95
N GLN A 77 -15.40 3.11 -8.13
CA GLN A 77 -15.78 3.87 -9.32
C GLN A 77 -17.30 3.89 -9.60
N LYS A 78 -18.12 3.26 -8.75
CA LYS A 78 -19.57 3.09 -8.95
C LYS A 78 -20.37 4.02 -8.05
N SER A 79 -21.51 4.49 -8.56
CA SER A 79 -22.42 5.39 -7.83
C SER A 79 -23.26 4.67 -6.76
N ASP A 80 -23.61 3.40 -6.98
CA ASP A 80 -24.38 2.59 -6.04
C ASP A 80 -23.53 1.44 -5.49
N VAL A 81 -22.70 1.79 -4.50
CA VAL A 81 -21.75 0.87 -3.86
C VAL A 81 -22.48 -0.24 -3.08
N ALA A 82 -23.62 0.08 -2.46
CA ALA A 82 -24.34 -0.86 -1.60
C ALA A 82 -24.91 -2.03 -2.40
N SER A 83 -25.60 -1.74 -3.50
CA SER A 83 -26.18 -2.78 -4.38
C SER A 83 -25.11 -3.68 -5.02
N GLU A 84 -23.92 -3.15 -5.26
CA GLU A 84 -22.81 -3.89 -5.85
C GLU A 84 -22.15 -4.85 -4.85
N ILE A 85 -22.05 -4.44 -3.59
CA ILE A 85 -21.60 -5.31 -2.50
C ILE A 85 -22.63 -6.43 -2.26
N GLU A 86 -23.92 -6.11 -2.21
CA GLU A 86 -24.98 -7.13 -2.06
C GLU A 86 -24.95 -8.16 -3.19
N ARG A 87 -24.83 -7.72 -4.45
CA ARG A 87 -24.74 -8.62 -5.60
C ARG A 87 -23.54 -9.55 -5.50
N TRP A 88 -22.38 -9.01 -5.13
CA TRP A 88 -21.16 -9.80 -4.96
C TRP A 88 -21.29 -10.85 -3.86
N LEU A 89 -21.92 -10.50 -2.72
CA LEU A 89 -22.20 -11.46 -1.64
C LEU A 89 -23.10 -12.61 -2.12
N ILE A 90 -24.17 -12.28 -2.85
CA ILE A 90 -25.09 -13.28 -3.42
C ILE A 90 -24.36 -14.21 -4.40
N ASP A 91 -23.46 -13.68 -5.24
CA ASP A 91 -22.71 -14.48 -6.20
C ASP A 91 -21.71 -15.41 -5.52
N LYS A 92 -21.08 -14.98 -4.41
CA LYS A 92 -20.16 -15.80 -3.62
C LYS A 92 -20.86 -16.95 -2.89
N ASP A 93 -22.07 -16.74 -2.40
CA ASP A 93 -22.86 -17.79 -1.75
C ASP A 93 -23.34 -18.87 -2.74
N LYS A 94 -23.55 -18.52 -4.02
CA LYS A 94 -23.92 -19.47 -5.07
C LYS A 94 -22.76 -20.33 -5.58
N GLY A 95 -21.52 -19.85 -5.47
CA GLY A 95 -20.33 -20.57 -5.92
C GLY A 95 -19.78 -21.62 -4.93
N ASN A 96 -20.32 -21.68 -3.71
CA ASN A 96 -19.93 -22.61 -2.64
C ASN A 96 -20.94 -23.76 -2.43
N GLN A 97 -21.92 -23.93 -3.33
CA GLN A 97 -22.79 -25.11 -3.44
C GLN A 97 -22.29 -26.04 -4.54
#